data_AF-A0A8C1T2Y4-F1
#
_entry.id   AF-A0A8C1T2Y4-F1
#
_cell.length_a   1.000
_cell.length_b   1.000
_cell.length_c   1.000
_cell.angle_alpha   90.00
_cell.angle_beta   90.00
_cell.angle_gamma   90.00
#
_symmetry.space_group_name_H-M   'P 1'
#
loop_
_entity.id
_entity.type
_entity.pdbx_description
1 polymer ?
#
loop_
_entity_poly.entity_id
_entity_poly.type
_entity_poly.pdbx_seq_one_letter_code
_entity_poly.pdbx_strand_id
1 'polypeptide(L)'
;AHISYAHGGHCLHLTDSMRSRHNSLDTVNTVLAEDGETLECSGHCAKLPELEDVPWSLGEVENALNKEEELRFGTVSADLLARLSTLVSRALVRIAREAQRLSLRYGKCTKYEVQSAIKMILSWTISVNCIAAALSALSMYNMSTEDKFSRGKSERCGLVFSVGKFFRWMVDGRLAVRIHEHAAIYLTACMESLFREVFTRVLNSSVVEKDNGIPKFTLESFEQALSNDSELYGLLLPYQHLTCGKNANGKFST
;
A
#
# COMPACT_ATOMS: atom_id res chain seq x y z
N ALA A 1 -3.28 47.86 -35.14
CA ALA A 1 -2.43 46.65 -35.02
C ALA A 1 -3.25 45.56 -34.34
N HIS A 2 -3.37 44.41 -35.02
CA HIS A 2 -3.75 43.05 -34.59
C HIS A 2 -4.66 42.73 -33.36
N ILE A 3 -5.82 42.13 -33.71
CA ILE A 3 -6.45 40.86 -33.24
C ILE A 3 -7.05 40.72 -31.81
N SER A 4 -8.39 40.58 -31.82
CA SER A 4 -9.34 39.60 -31.21
C SER A 4 -9.02 38.80 -29.94
N TYR A 5 -9.98 38.71 -28.99
CA TYR A 5 -10.95 37.60 -28.85
C TYR A 5 -11.94 37.77 -27.67
N ALA A 6 -13.08 37.10 -27.80
CA ALA A 6 -14.26 37.11 -26.93
C ALA A 6 -14.14 36.28 -25.63
N HIS A 7 -14.91 36.66 -24.60
CA HIS A 7 -15.36 35.75 -23.55
C HIS A 7 -16.79 36.06 -23.13
N GLY A 8 -17.71 35.18 -23.54
CA GLY A 8 -19.10 35.15 -23.11
C GLY A 8 -19.21 34.61 -21.68
N GLY A 9 -20.05 35.24 -20.88
CA GLY A 9 -20.34 34.82 -19.52
C GLY A 9 -21.41 33.72 -19.43
N HIS A 10 -21.49 33.10 -18.27
CA HIS A 10 -22.75 32.99 -17.55
C HIS A 10 -22.47 32.73 -16.06
N CYS A 11 -22.84 33.71 -15.24
CA CYS A 11 -22.89 33.63 -13.79
C CYS A 11 -24.14 32.81 -13.42
N LEU A 12 -23.97 31.69 -12.72
CA LEU A 12 -25.12 30.91 -12.24
C LEU A 12 -25.57 31.45 -10.88
N HIS A 13 -26.80 31.94 -10.91
CA HIS A 13 -27.57 32.57 -9.86
C HIS A 13 -28.00 31.51 -8.83
N LEU A 14 -27.55 31.64 -7.58
CA LEU A 14 -27.96 30.79 -6.46
C LEU A 14 -29.25 31.37 -5.86
N THR A 15 -30.42 30.82 -6.23
CA THR A 15 -31.68 31.15 -5.55
C THR A 15 -31.90 30.23 -4.36
N ASP A 16 -32.07 30.88 -3.21
CA ASP A 16 -32.52 30.33 -1.94
C ASP A 16 -33.99 29.87 -2.03
N SER A 17 -34.30 28.68 -1.52
CA SER A 17 -35.68 28.24 -1.30
C SER A 17 -35.72 27.21 -0.16
N MET A 18 -35.86 27.71 1.06
CA MET A 18 -36.24 26.92 2.22
C MET A 18 -37.71 26.50 2.16
N ARG A 19 -38.00 25.19 2.15
CA ARG A 19 -39.31 24.63 2.52
C ARG A 19 -39.15 23.36 3.38
N SER A 20 -39.46 23.55 4.66
CA SER A 20 -40.19 22.70 5.62
C SER A 20 -40.23 21.17 5.46
N ARG A 21 -39.67 20.49 6.48
CA ARG A 21 -40.16 19.35 7.30
C ARG A 21 -41.15 18.31 6.72
N HIS A 22 -40.72 17.04 6.87
CA HIS A 22 -41.47 15.77 7.01
C HIS A 22 -42.31 15.29 5.81
N ASN A 23 -41.90 14.15 5.21
CA ASN A 23 -42.71 12.92 5.16
C ASN A 23 -41.93 11.77 4.52
N SER A 24 -41.98 10.63 5.21
CA SER A 24 -41.67 9.29 4.70
C SER A 24 -42.34 9.02 3.35
N LEU A 25 -41.64 8.34 2.45
CA LEU A 25 -42.24 7.36 1.54
C LEU A 25 -41.15 6.41 1.03
N ASP A 26 -41.31 5.15 1.43
CA ASP A 26 -40.79 3.95 0.78
C ASP A 26 -40.81 4.07 -0.75
N THR A 27 -39.71 3.72 -1.38
CA THR A 27 -39.75 3.19 -2.75
C THR A 27 -38.80 2.01 -2.86
N VAL A 28 -39.40 0.83 -2.73
CA VAL A 28 -38.82 -0.45 -3.08
C VAL A 28 -38.63 -0.44 -4.60
N ASN A 29 -37.39 -0.49 -5.07
CA ASN A 29 -37.11 -0.69 -6.49
C ASN A 29 -36.77 -2.17 -6.71
N THR A 30 -37.79 -3.00 -6.90
CA THR A 30 -37.65 -4.35 -7.46
C THR A 30 -37.63 -4.24 -8.98
N VAL A 31 -36.44 -4.06 -9.54
CA VAL A 31 -36.19 -4.37 -10.96
C VAL A 31 -35.10 -5.42 -11.01
N LEU A 32 -35.51 -6.64 -11.30
CA LEU A 32 -34.64 -7.69 -11.81
C LEU A 32 -34.15 -7.22 -13.19
N ALA A 33 -32.96 -6.64 -13.23
CA ALA A 33 -32.18 -6.56 -14.46
C ALA A 33 -31.21 -7.74 -14.43
N GLU A 34 -31.66 -8.87 -14.98
CA GLU A 34 -30.71 -9.79 -15.60
C GLU A 34 -30.14 -9.07 -16.82
N ASP A 35 -28.95 -8.51 -16.67
CA ASP A 35 -28.00 -8.40 -17.78
C ASP A 35 -26.59 -8.42 -17.19
N GLY A 36 -25.87 -9.47 -17.58
CA GLY A 36 -24.45 -9.63 -17.31
C GLY A 36 -23.66 -8.63 -18.13
N GLU A 37 -23.68 -7.37 -17.74
CA GLU A 37 -22.66 -6.41 -18.12
C GLU A 37 -21.72 -6.25 -16.94
N THR A 38 -20.53 -6.83 -17.10
CA THR A 38 -19.32 -6.40 -16.41
C THR A 38 -19.37 -4.89 -16.23
N LEU A 39 -19.43 -4.46 -14.97
CA LEU A 39 -19.37 -3.07 -14.56
C LEU A 39 -18.00 -2.50 -14.99
N GLU A 40 -17.86 -2.17 -16.27
CA GLU A 40 -16.86 -1.25 -16.76
C GLU A 40 -17.27 0.13 -16.28
N CYS A 41 -16.89 0.45 -15.04
CA CYS A 41 -16.70 1.82 -14.61
C CYS A 41 -15.57 2.44 -15.44
N SER A 42 -15.83 2.70 -16.73
CA SER A 42 -15.03 3.55 -17.61
C SER A 42 -15.25 5.02 -17.25
N GLY A 43 -14.99 5.37 -15.99
CA GLY A 43 -14.48 6.68 -15.65
C GLY A 43 -12.96 6.54 -15.66
N HIS A 44 -12.23 7.40 -16.37
CA HIS A 44 -10.76 7.41 -16.36
C HIS A 44 -10.25 7.43 -14.90
N CYS A 45 -9.99 6.26 -14.33
CA CYS A 45 -9.54 6.17 -12.96
C CYS A 45 -8.09 6.63 -12.95
N ALA A 46 -7.81 7.72 -12.23
CA ALA A 46 -6.47 8.27 -12.15
C ALA A 46 -5.49 7.18 -11.70
N LYS A 47 -4.43 6.95 -12.47
CA LYS A 47 -3.39 5.97 -12.12
C LYS A 47 -2.48 6.53 -11.03
N LEU A 48 -1.98 5.66 -10.16
CA LEU A 48 -0.88 5.99 -9.27
C LEU A 48 0.37 6.32 -10.10
N PRO A 49 1.18 7.29 -9.67
CA PRO A 49 2.48 7.51 -10.28
C PRO A 49 3.33 6.27 -10.04
N GLU A 50 4.00 5.82 -11.08
CA GLU A 50 5.02 4.78 -10.93
C GLU A 50 6.23 5.39 -10.21
N LEU A 51 6.83 4.63 -9.30
CA LEU A 51 8.06 5.04 -8.64
C LEU A 51 9.23 4.74 -9.56
N GLU A 52 9.96 5.78 -9.96
CA GLU A 52 11.23 5.66 -10.69
C GLU A 52 12.25 4.89 -9.85
N ASP A 53 12.38 5.25 -8.56
CA ASP A 53 13.28 4.60 -7.62
C ASP A 53 12.53 4.13 -6.36
N VAL A 54 12.75 2.87 -5.99
CA VAL A 54 12.29 2.26 -4.73
C VAL A 54 13.45 2.12 -3.73
N PRO A 55 13.20 2.25 -2.42
CA PRO A 55 14.27 2.22 -1.40
C PRO A 55 14.79 0.81 -1.05
N TRP A 56 14.67 -0.17 -1.97
CA TRP A 56 15.12 -1.55 -1.80
C TRP A 56 15.63 -2.15 -3.12
N SER A 57 16.45 -3.18 -3.01
CA SER A 57 16.89 -4.05 -4.11
C SER A 57 16.15 -5.40 -4.09
N LEU A 58 16.13 -6.12 -5.21
CA LEU A 58 15.51 -7.45 -5.26
C LEU A 58 16.18 -8.46 -4.33
N GLY A 59 17.50 -8.37 -4.13
CA GLY A 59 18.21 -9.21 -3.15
C GLY A 59 17.84 -8.89 -1.70
N GLU A 60 17.60 -7.61 -1.37
CA GLU A 60 17.04 -7.24 -0.06
C GLU A 60 15.63 -7.83 0.11
N VAL A 61 14.79 -7.81 -0.93
CA VAL A 61 13.44 -8.41 -0.89
C VAL A 61 13.53 -9.92 -0.66
N GLU A 62 14.35 -10.64 -1.42
CA GLU A 62 14.56 -12.09 -1.24
C GLU A 62 15.02 -12.42 0.18
N ASN A 63 16.02 -11.69 0.70
CA ASN A 63 16.51 -11.87 2.07
C ASN A 63 15.44 -11.58 3.13
N ALA A 64 14.57 -10.60 2.90
CA ALA A 64 13.47 -10.26 3.82
C ALA A 64 12.39 -11.35 3.87
N LEU A 65 12.16 -12.07 2.75
CA LEU A 65 11.25 -13.21 2.68
C LEU A 65 11.84 -14.47 3.33
N ASN A 66 13.14 -14.70 3.20
CA ASN A 66 13.82 -15.88 3.77
C ASN A 66 14.10 -15.80 5.28
N LYS A 67 13.83 -14.66 5.92
CA LYS A 67 14.18 -14.41 7.32
C LYS A 67 13.30 -15.15 8.34
N GLU A 68 12.08 -15.53 7.97
CA GLU A 68 11.18 -16.31 8.82
C GLU A 68 11.22 -17.80 8.46
N GLU A 69 11.42 -18.63 9.48
CA GLU A 69 11.65 -20.08 9.35
C GLU A 69 10.44 -20.84 8.77
N GLU A 70 9.26 -20.21 8.75
CA GLU A 70 8.02 -20.72 8.16
C GLU A 70 8.02 -20.69 6.62
N LEU A 71 8.90 -19.89 5.99
CA LEU A 71 8.97 -19.73 4.53
C LEU A 71 10.10 -20.54 3.89
N ARG A 72 10.30 -21.81 4.31
CA ARG A 72 11.22 -22.73 3.61
C ARG A 72 10.65 -23.20 2.27
N PHE A 73 10.47 -22.26 1.37
CA PHE A 73 10.29 -22.50 -0.06
C PHE A 73 11.67 -22.54 -0.75
N GLY A 74 11.75 -23.13 -1.94
CA GLY A 74 12.97 -23.07 -2.76
C GLY A 74 13.31 -21.63 -3.19
N THR A 75 14.36 -21.47 -4.01
CA THR A 75 14.70 -20.16 -4.58
C THR A 75 13.50 -19.54 -5.29
N VAL A 76 13.11 -18.33 -4.88
CA VAL A 76 12.03 -17.56 -5.53
C VAL A 76 12.53 -17.05 -6.86
N SER A 77 11.73 -17.17 -7.93
CA SER A 77 12.16 -16.68 -9.24
C SER A 77 12.29 -15.15 -9.27
N ALA A 78 13.25 -14.65 -10.05
CA ALA A 78 13.51 -13.22 -10.17
C ALA A 78 12.30 -12.43 -10.70
N ASP A 79 11.54 -13.01 -11.64
CA ASP A 79 10.33 -12.40 -12.19
C ASP A 79 9.25 -12.19 -11.12
N LEU A 80 9.13 -13.14 -10.20
CA LEU A 80 8.15 -13.07 -9.12
C LEU A 80 8.57 -12.03 -8.08
N LEU A 81 9.86 -11.97 -7.73
CA LEU A 81 10.40 -10.91 -6.87
C LEU A 81 10.19 -9.52 -7.50
N ALA A 82 10.44 -9.36 -8.80
CA ALA A 82 10.22 -8.12 -9.52
C ALA A 82 8.73 -7.72 -9.55
N ARG A 83 7.83 -8.68 -9.79
CA ARG A 83 6.39 -8.44 -9.74
C ARG A 83 5.93 -8.05 -8.34
N LEU A 84 6.36 -8.78 -7.31
CA LEU A 84 6.03 -8.46 -5.92
C LEU A 84 6.53 -7.07 -5.54
N SER A 85 7.77 -6.72 -5.89
CA SER A 85 8.35 -5.39 -5.70
C SER A 85 7.48 -4.29 -6.34
N THR A 86 7.03 -4.50 -7.57
CA THR A 86 6.16 -3.56 -8.30
C THR A 86 4.79 -3.39 -7.64
N LEU A 87 4.21 -4.46 -7.09
CA LEU A 87 2.92 -4.38 -6.41
C LEU A 87 3.06 -3.66 -5.07
N VAL A 88 4.05 -4.04 -4.27
CA VAL A 88 4.28 -3.46 -2.93
C VAL A 88 4.74 -2.00 -3.02
N SER A 89 5.40 -1.59 -4.12
CA SER A 89 5.73 -0.18 -4.36
C SER A 89 4.47 0.71 -4.47
N ARG A 90 3.36 0.18 -4.99
CA ARG A 90 2.06 0.91 -5.01
C ARG A 90 1.54 1.16 -3.60
N ALA A 91 1.65 0.16 -2.71
CA ALA A 91 1.31 0.33 -1.31
C ALA A 91 2.21 1.38 -0.63
N LEU A 92 3.51 1.37 -0.93
CA LEU A 92 4.44 2.42 -0.46
C LEU A 92 3.98 3.82 -0.88
N VAL A 93 3.63 4.02 -2.16
CA VAL A 93 3.15 5.33 -2.66
C VAL A 93 1.92 5.79 -1.90
N ARG A 94 0.96 4.88 -1.66
CA ARG A 94 -0.28 5.20 -0.92
C ARG A 94 0.02 5.60 0.52
N ILE A 95 0.82 4.82 1.24
CA ILE A 95 1.24 5.11 2.62
C ILE A 95 2.00 6.44 2.66
N ALA A 96 2.92 6.68 1.73
CA ALA A 96 3.72 7.89 1.68
C ALA A 96 2.89 9.15 1.41
N ARG A 97 1.95 9.10 0.47
CA ARG A 97 1.02 10.22 0.18
C ARG A 97 0.16 10.55 1.39
N GLU A 98 -0.32 9.53 2.08
CA GLU A 98 -1.15 9.73 3.27
C GLU A 98 -0.32 10.26 4.45
N ALA A 99 0.89 9.73 4.66
CA ALA A 99 1.82 10.27 5.66
C ALA A 99 2.21 11.72 5.35
N GLN A 100 2.40 12.06 4.06
CA GLN A 100 2.66 13.43 3.61
C GLN A 100 1.47 14.34 3.91
N ARG A 101 0.24 13.92 3.58
CA ARG A 101 -1.00 14.66 3.89
C ARG A 101 -1.13 14.94 5.39
N LEU A 102 -0.87 13.95 6.23
CA LEU A 102 -0.90 14.09 7.69
C LEU A 102 0.21 15.01 8.22
N SER A 103 1.36 15.04 7.55
CA SER A 103 2.52 15.87 7.94
C SER A 103 2.35 17.35 7.59
N LEU A 104 1.42 17.71 6.69
CA LEU A 104 1.20 19.10 6.24
C LEU A 104 0.89 20.05 7.41
N ARG A 105 0.17 19.58 8.43
CA ARG A 105 -0.28 20.42 9.54
C ARG A 105 0.87 20.99 10.39
N TYR A 106 1.93 20.20 10.58
CA TYR A 106 3.03 20.54 11.48
C TYR A 106 4.39 20.63 10.76
N GLY A 107 4.43 20.40 9.45
CA GLY A 107 5.64 20.40 8.64
C GLY A 107 6.65 19.32 9.03
N LYS A 108 6.23 18.30 9.80
CA LYS A 108 7.08 17.21 10.25
C LYS A 108 6.41 15.86 10.05
N CYS A 109 7.19 14.88 9.62
CA CYS A 109 6.79 13.48 9.55
C CYS A 109 7.50 12.72 10.68
N THR A 110 6.74 12.28 11.66
CA THR A 110 7.19 11.44 12.78
C THR A 110 6.64 10.02 12.64
N LYS A 111 6.99 9.15 13.58
CA LYS A 111 6.38 7.80 13.64
C LYS A 111 4.85 7.83 13.71
N TYR A 112 4.25 8.90 14.24
CA TYR A 112 2.80 8.99 14.43
C TYR A 112 2.05 9.24 13.11
N GLU A 113 2.60 10.07 12.23
CA GLU A 113 2.04 10.28 10.89
C GLU A 113 2.14 9.00 10.06
N VAL A 114 3.29 8.31 10.09
CA VAL A 114 3.49 7.02 9.40
C VAL A 114 2.56 5.95 9.95
N GLN A 115 2.47 5.80 11.28
CA GLN A 115 1.57 4.83 11.92
C GLN A 115 0.11 5.07 11.56
N SER A 116 -0.33 6.34 11.54
CA SER A 116 -1.70 6.69 11.14
C SER A 116 -1.96 6.39 9.67
N ALA A 117 -1.00 6.72 8.78
CA ALA A 117 -1.08 6.39 7.37
C ALA A 117 -1.21 4.88 7.12
N ILE A 118 -0.42 4.06 7.84
CA ILE A 118 -0.50 2.59 7.78
C ILE A 118 -1.92 2.11 8.11
N LYS A 119 -2.53 2.62 9.19
CA LYS A 119 -3.90 2.25 9.59
C LYS A 119 -4.97 2.71 8.60
N MET A 120 -4.74 3.82 7.90
CA MET A 120 -5.71 4.36 6.94
C MET A 120 -5.65 3.65 5.58
N ILE A 121 -4.48 3.14 5.19
CA ILE A 121 -4.25 2.58 3.86
C ILE A 121 -4.36 1.06 3.84
N LEU A 122 -3.87 0.37 4.88
CA LEU A 122 -3.86 -1.10 4.93
C LEU A 122 -5.14 -1.64 5.59
N SER A 123 -5.51 -2.89 5.29
CA SER A 123 -6.57 -3.58 6.02
C SER A 123 -6.21 -3.70 7.50
N TRP A 124 -7.22 -3.91 8.35
CA TRP A 124 -7.02 -4.01 9.80
C TRP A 124 -5.90 -5.01 10.15
N THR A 125 -6.01 -6.26 9.68
CA THR A 125 -5.09 -7.35 9.97
C THR A 125 -3.66 -7.01 9.54
N ILE A 126 -3.49 -6.53 8.29
CA ILE A 126 -2.18 -6.15 7.75
C ILE A 126 -1.59 -4.97 8.52
N SER A 127 -2.42 -3.97 8.85
CA SER A 127 -1.97 -2.77 9.57
C SER A 127 -1.47 -3.10 10.97
N VAL A 128 -2.14 -4.01 11.69
CA VAL A 128 -1.75 -4.45 13.03
C VAL A 128 -0.40 -5.16 12.98
N ASN A 129 -0.21 -6.08 12.04
CA ASN A 129 1.06 -6.80 11.86
C ASN A 129 2.21 -5.85 11.51
N CYS A 130 2.00 -4.94 10.54
CA CYS A 130 3.00 -3.95 10.14
C CYS A 130 3.39 -3.01 11.29
N ILE A 131 2.43 -2.58 12.10
CA ILE A 131 2.68 -1.71 13.26
C ILE A 131 3.40 -2.47 14.38
N ALA A 132 3.05 -3.73 14.62
CA ALA A 132 3.76 -4.57 15.58
C ALA A 132 5.23 -4.74 15.17
N ALA A 133 5.50 -5.04 13.91
CA ALA A 133 6.87 -5.12 13.37
C ALA A 133 7.64 -3.80 13.54
N ALA A 134 7.00 -2.66 13.23
CA ALA A 134 7.58 -1.33 13.41
C ALA A 134 7.89 -0.99 14.87
N LEU A 135 7.02 -1.36 15.80
CA LEU A 135 7.24 -1.17 17.24
C LEU A 135 8.42 -2.02 17.74
N SER A 136 8.49 -3.28 17.31
CA SER A 136 9.62 -4.17 17.64
C SER A 136 10.95 -3.63 17.11
N ALA A 137 10.98 -3.17 15.85
CA ALA A 137 12.14 -2.53 15.24
C ALA A 137 12.59 -1.28 16.00
N LEU A 138 11.64 -0.40 16.35
CA LEU A 138 11.94 0.81 17.13
C LEU A 138 12.43 0.48 18.55
N SER A 139 11.89 -0.57 19.18
CA SER A 139 12.34 -1.04 20.49
C SER A 139 13.80 -1.47 20.45
N MET A 140 14.18 -2.33 19.48
CA MET A 140 15.58 -2.74 19.28
C MET A 140 16.50 -1.53 19.01
N TYR A 141 16.04 -0.58 18.21
CA TYR A 141 16.79 0.64 17.95
C TYR A 141 17.07 1.47 19.21
N ASN A 142 16.08 1.57 20.11
CA ASN A 142 16.21 2.33 21.34
C ASN A 142 17.07 1.61 22.40
N MET A 143 17.13 0.28 22.39
CA MET A 143 17.94 -0.50 23.33
C MET A 143 19.42 -0.62 22.90
N SER A 144 19.75 -0.29 21.65
CA SER A 144 21.12 -0.38 21.10
C SER A 144 21.96 0.89 21.31
N THR A 145 21.82 1.55 22.47
CA THR A 145 22.41 2.87 22.76
C THR A 145 23.93 2.91 22.85
N GLU A 146 24.57 1.78 23.14
CA GLU A 146 26.02 1.66 23.31
C GLU A 146 26.76 1.44 21.96
N ASP A 147 26.03 1.05 20.91
CA ASP A 147 26.57 0.63 19.61
C ASP A 147 26.27 1.63 18.47
N LYS A 148 25.99 2.90 18.79
CA LYS A 148 25.49 3.89 17.81
C LYS A 148 26.43 4.16 16.64
N PHE A 149 27.74 3.92 16.81
CA PHE A 149 28.77 4.19 15.81
C PHE A 149 29.41 2.91 15.23
N SER A 150 29.24 1.76 15.88
CA SER A 150 29.77 0.47 15.45
C SER A 150 28.84 -0.25 14.48
N ARG A 151 27.52 -0.03 14.58
CA ARG A 151 26.49 -0.77 13.84
C ARG A 151 25.57 0.14 13.03
N GLY A 152 25.14 -0.35 11.86
CA GLY A 152 24.24 0.38 10.98
C GLY A 152 22.83 0.57 11.57
N LYS A 153 22.11 1.62 11.16
CA LYS A 153 20.74 1.89 11.66
C LYS A 153 19.79 0.69 11.48
N SER A 154 19.81 0.03 10.32
CA SER A 154 19.00 -1.17 10.05
C SER A 154 19.36 -2.33 10.94
N GLU A 155 20.66 -2.56 11.13
CA GLU A 155 21.17 -3.64 11.97
C GLU A 155 20.71 -3.48 13.42
N ARG A 156 20.77 -2.24 13.93
CA ARG A 156 20.25 -1.86 15.25
C ARG A 156 18.73 -2.02 15.38
N CYS A 157 18.00 -1.98 14.27
CA CYS A 157 16.57 -2.26 14.21
C CYS A 157 16.26 -3.73 13.93
N GLY A 158 17.27 -4.57 13.72
CA GLY A 158 17.10 -5.95 13.24
C GLY A 158 16.38 -6.05 11.90
N LEU A 159 16.53 -5.08 11.01
CA LEU A 159 15.88 -5.03 9.68
C LEU A 159 16.86 -5.41 8.58
N VAL A 160 16.36 -6.11 7.55
CA VAL A 160 17.09 -6.38 6.31
C VAL A 160 17.12 -5.12 5.44
N PHE A 161 15.99 -4.43 5.34
CA PHE A 161 15.89 -3.21 4.55
C PHE A 161 16.68 -2.04 5.16
N SER A 162 17.26 -1.21 4.29
CA SER A 162 18.05 -0.06 4.70
C SER A 162 17.19 1.11 5.19
N VAL A 163 17.17 1.36 6.50
CA VAL A 163 16.53 2.53 7.12
C VAL A 163 17.10 3.83 6.53
N GLY A 164 18.38 3.85 6.15
CA GLY A 164 19.02 4.98 5.52
C GLY A 164 18.49 5.27 4.11
N LYS A 165 18.28 4.23 3.28
CA LYS A 165 17.67 4.38 1.94
C LYS A 165 16.24 4.90 2.05
N PHE A 166 15.45 4.33 2.96
CA PHE A 166 14.09 4.81 3.23
C PHE A 166 14.09 6.26 3.71
N PHE A 167 14.94 6.63 4.67
CA PHE A 167 15.06 8.02 5.12
C PHE A 167 15.39 8.96 3.96
N ARG A 168 16.38 8.60 3.12
CA ARG A 168 16.76 9.40 1.95
C ARG A 168 15.60 9.52 0.96
N TRP A 169 14.96 8.41 0.63
CA TRP A 169 13.80 8.37 -0.26
C TRP A 169 12.65 9.25 0.25
N MET A 170 12.38 9.25 1.56
CA MET A 170 11.37 10.12 2.16
C MET A 170 11.72 11.62 2.01
N VAL A 171 13.01 11.96 2.14
CA VAL A 171 13.52 13.34 1.98
C VAL A 171 13.42 13.79 0.53
N ASP A 172 13.91 12.97 -0.39
CA ASP A 172 13.95 13.29 -1.82
C ASP A 172 12.53 13.36 -2.40
N GLY A 173 11.62 12.48 -1.94
CA GLY A 173 10.19 12.51 -2.24
C GLY A 173 9.39 13.61 -1.52
N ARG A 174 10.04 14.46 -0.71
CA ARG A 174 9.44 15.59 0.02
C ARG A 174 8.20 15.23 0.84
N LEU A 175 8.24 14.10 1.56
CA LEU A 175 7.13 13.69 2.41
C LEU A 175 6.82 14.72 3.52
N ALA A 176 7.83 15.42 4.04
CA ALA A 176 7.66 16.56 4.94
C ALA A 176 8.90 17.46 4.92
N VAL A 177 8.78 18.67 5.45
CA VAL A 177 9.93 19.60 5.63
C VAL A 177 10.96 19.02 6.61
N ARG A 178 10.49 18.31 7.65
CA ARG A 178 11.35 17.60 8.60
C ARG A 178 10.92 16.15 8.72
N ILE A 179 11.84 15.22 8.51
CA ILE A 179 11.59 13.79 8.67
C ILE A 179 12.34 13.29 9.90
N HIS A 180 11.61 12.68 10.83
CA HIS A 180 12.18 12.09 12.03
C HIS A 180 12.75 10.71 11.72
N GLU A 181 13.86 10.32 12.34
CA GLU A 181 14.47 8.99 12.10
C GLU A 181 13.51 7.84 12.44
N HIS A 182 12.73 7.96 13.53
CA HIS A 182 11.69 6.99 13.88
C HIS A 182 10.60 6.84 12.80
N ALA A 183 10.35 7.87 11.98
CA ALA A 183 9.41 7.75 10.85
C ALA A 183 9.98 6.81 9.77
N ALA A 184 11.27 6.96 9.46
CA ALA A 184 11.95 6.08 8.53
C ALA A 184 12.04 4.63 9.05
N ILE A 185 12.31 4.42 10.34
CA ILE A 185 12.28 3.09 10.97
C ILE A 185 10.89 2.45 10.81
N TYR A 186 9.83 3.19 11.13
CA TYR A 186 8.45 2.71 11.00
C TYR A 186 8.11 2.32 9.56
N LEU A 187 8.43 3.18 8.60
CA LEU A 187 8.15 2.91 7.19
C LEU A 187 8.95 1.70 6.69
N THR A 188 10.24 1.62 7.03
CA THR A 188 11.11 0.50 6.64
C THR A 188 10.59 -0.83 7.17
N ALA A 189 10.29 -0.89 8.47
CA ALA A 189 9.77 -2.10 9.11
C ALA A 189 8.38 -2.48 8.58
N CYS A 190 7.51 -1.49 8.34
CA CYS A 190 6.21 -1.72 7.72
C CYS A 190 6.36 -2.34 6.34
N MET A 191 7.23 -1.81 5.47
CA MET A 191 7.41 -2.36 4.14
C MET A 191 8.00 -3.76 4.19
N GLU A 192 9.00 -4.02 5.04
CA GLU A 192 9.57 -5.36 5.21
C GLU A 192 8.51 -6.38 5.68
N SER A 193 7.63 -5.98 6.62
CA SER A 193 6.50 -6.79 7.08
C SER A 193 5.44 -6.98 6.00
N LEU A 194 5.17 -5.96 5.18
CA LEU A 194 4.17 -6.03 4.12
C LEU A 194 4.60 -6.98 3.00
N PHE A 195 5.88 -7.01 2.65
CA PHE A 195 6.42 -8.00 1.71
C PHE A 195 6.15 -9.43 2.20
N ARG A 196 6.44 -9.72 3.47
CA ARG A 196 6.16 -11.02 4.08
C ARG A 196 4.67 -11.34 4.09
N GLU A 197 3.83 -10.41 4.55
CA GLU A 197 2.38 -10.61 4.63
C GLU A 197 1.77 -10.91 3.25
N VAL A 198 2.13 -10.13 2.22
CA VAL A 198 1.66 -10.36 0.85
C VAL A 198 2.11 -11.73 0.36
N PHE A 199 3.40 -12.05 0.53
CA PHE A 199 3.95 -13.30 0.03
C PHE A 199 3.34 -14.52 0.72
N THR A 200 3.27 -14.52 2.06
CA THR A 200 2.70 -15.62 2.86
C THR A 200 1.22 -15.85 2.55
N ARG A 201 0.42 -14.80 2.39
CA ARG A 201 -1.01 -14.94 2.04
C ARG A 201 -1.21 -15.56 0.66
N VAL A 202 -0.41 -15.13 -0.31
CA VAL A 202 -0.49 -15.66 -1.67
C VAL A 202 -0.06 -17.13 -1.70
N LEU A 203 1.02 -17.48 -0.99
CA LEU A 203 1.46 -18.86 -0.86
C LEU A 203 0.38 -19.75 -0.25
N ASN A 204 -0.19 -19.34 0.89
CA ASN A 204 -1.24 -20.10 1.58
C ASN A 204 -2.53 -20.26 0.75
N SER A 205 -2.79 -19.32 -0.18
CA SER A 205 -3.97 -19.34 -1.05
C SER A 205 -3.71 -20.05 -2.39
N SER A 206 -2.45 -20.23 -2.78
CA SER A 206 -2.10 -20.88 -4.04
C SER A 206 -2.23 -22.40 -3.93
N VAL A 207 -2.86 -23.02 -4.94
CA VAL A 207 -2.77 -24.46 -5.12
C VAL A 207 -1.37 -24.75 -5.60
N VAL A 208 -0.48 -25.12 -4.68
CA VAL A 208 0.90 -25.37 -5.06
C VAL A 208 0.98 -26.70 -5.79
N GLU A 209 1.20 -26.65 -7.11
CA GLU A 209 1.49 -27.84 -7.87
C GLU A 209 2.81 -28.46 -7.37
N LYS A 210 2.74 -29.73 -6.98
CA LYS A 210 3.91 -30.50 -6.55
C LYS A 210 4.50 -31.14 -7.80
N ASP A 211 5.60 -30.59 -8.30
CA ASP A 211 6.43 -31.28 -9.28
C ASP A 211 7.54 -32.02 -8.53
N ASN A 212 7.55 -33.35 -8.59
CA ASN A 212 8.50 -34.21 -7.88
C ASN A 212 8.55 -34.00 -6.35
N GLY A 213 7.44 -33.56 -5.73
CA GLY A 213 7.36 -33.30 -4.29
C GLY A 213 7.90 -31.92 -3.87
N ILE A 214 8.48 -31.15 -4.80
CA ILE A 214 8.90 -29.78 -4.57
C ILE A 214 7.73 -28.86 -4.98
N PRO A 215 7.21 -28.06 -4.05
CA PRO A 215 6.18 -27.08 -4.39
C PRO A 215 6.75 -26.09 -5.43
N LYS A 216 6.17 -26.00 -6.63
CA LYS A 216 6.54 -25.01 -7.65
C LYS A 216 5.56 -23.85 -7.61
N PHE A 217 6.08 -22.65 -7.42
CA PHE A 217 5.32 -21.42 -7.31
C PHE A 217 5.58 -20.58 -8.55
N THR A 218 4.61 -20.53 -9.45
CA THR A 218 4.70 -19.81 -10.72
C THR A 218 4.16 -18.39 -10.58
N LEU A 219 4.54 -17.51 -11.52
CA LEU A 219 4.00 -16.15 -11.57
C LEU A 219 2.48 -16.14 -11.76
N GLU A 220 1.94 -17.05 -12.56
CA GLU A 220 0.50 -17.16 -12.81
C GLU A 220 -0.26 -17.54 -11.54
N SER A 221 0.22 -18.55 -10.79
CA SER A 221 -0.38 -18.93 -9.50
C SER A 221 -0.30 -17.80 -8.47
N PHE A 222 0.79 -17.01 -8.48
CA PHE A 222 0.93 -15.81 -7.65
C PHE A 222 -0.12 -14.76 -7.99
N GLU A 223 -0.30 -14.45 -9.28
CA GLU A 223 -1.30 -13.47 -9.74
C GLU A 223 -2.73 -13.92 -9.44
N GLN A 224 -3.02 -15.21 -9.66
CA GLN A 224 -4.33 -15.78 -9.39
C GLN A 224 -4.67 -15.73 -7.90
N ALA A 225 -3.75 -16.13 -7.02
CA ALA A 225 -3.97 -16.07 -5.58
C ALA A 225 -4.12 -14.63 -5.06
N LEU A 226 -3.32 -13.67 -5.56
CA LEU A 226 -3.50 -12.25 -5.28
C LEU A 226 -4.86 -11.72 -5.73
N SER A 227 -5.33 -12.15 -6.90
CA SER A 227 -6.61 -11.72 -7.47
C SER A 227 -7.79 -12.14 -6.61
N ASN A 228 -7.64 -13.22 -5.83
CA ASN A 228 -8.68 -13.76 -4.95
C ASN A 228 -8.66 -13.15 -3.55
N ASP A 229 -7.52 -12.62 -3.09
CA ASP A 229 -7.41 -11.92 -1.81
C ASP A 229 -8.01 -10.52 -1.90
N SER A 230 -9.20 -10.35 -1.32
CA SER A 230 -9.95 -9.10 -1.28
C SER A 230 -9.32 -7.98 -0.45
N GLU A 231 -8.44 -8.29 0.52
CA GLU A 231 -7.73 -7.27 1.30
C GLU A 231 -6.51 -6.74 0.55
N LEU A 232 -5.84 -7.60 -0.22
CA LEU A 232 -4.64 -7.25 -0.98
C LEU A 232 -4.95 -6.68 -2.36
N TYR A 233 -5.95 -7.22 -3.06
CA TYR A 233 -6.21 -6.90 -4.46
C TYR A 233 -6.39 -5.38 -4.64
N GLY A 234 -7.33 -4.77 -3.92
CA GLY A 234 -7.59 -3.33 -4.01
C GLY A 234 -6.41 -2.43 -3.61
N LEU A 235 -5.61 -2.85 -2.64
CA LEU A 235 -4.43 -2.12 -2.18
C LEU A 235 -3.37 -2.03 -3.29
N LEU A 236 -3.18 -3.14 -4.02
CA LEU A 236 -2.10 -3.31 -5.00
C LEU A 236 -2.50 -2.94 -6.43
N LEU A 237 -3.75 -2.53 -6.67
CA LEU A 237 -4.19 -2.00 -7.97
C LEU A 237 -3.45 -0.70 -8.32
N PRO A 238 -3.26 -0.42 -9.63
CA PRO A 238 -2.58 0.78 -10.11
C PRO A 238 -3.43 2.06 -10.00
N TYR A 239 -4.62 2.00 -9.41
CA TYR A 239 -5.57 3.12 -9.36
C TYR A 239 -5.38 3.99 -8.11
N GLN A 240 -5.56 5.30 -8.23
CA GLN A 240 -5.35 6.22 -7.11
C GLN A 240 -6.33 5.99 -5.96
N HIS A 241 -7.60 5.73 -6.26
CA HIS A 241 -8.60 5.43 -5.26
C HIS A 241 -8.44 3.99 -4.75
N LEU A 242 -8.55 3.82 -3.44
CA LEU A 242 -8.61 2.48 -2.83
C LEU A 242 -9.99 1.89 -3.09
N THR A 243 -10.03 0.76 -3.80
CA THR A 243 -11.25 -0.04 -3.95
C THR A 243 -11.24 -1.10 -2.86
N CYS A 244 -12.00 -0.90 -1.79
CA CYS A 244 -12.07 -1.86 -0.70
C CYS A 244 -13.09 -2.98 -0.96
N GLY A 245 -12.80 -4.16 -0.40
CA GLY A 245 -13.79 -5.21 -0.19
C GLY A 245 -14.21 -5.99 -1.43
N LYS A 246 -13.52 -5.86 -2.56
CA LYS A 246 -13.78 -6.68 -3.76
C LYS A 246 -12.49 -7.35 -4.24
N ASN A 247 -12.58 -8.64 -4.53
CA ASN A 247 -11.54 -9.34 -5.27
C ASN A 247 -11.72 -9.14 -6.80
N ALA A 248 -10.82 -9.69 -7.62
CA ALA A 248 -10.89 -9.55 -9.08
C ALA A 248 -12.20 -10.07 -9.69
N ASN A 249 -12.86 -11.00 -9.00
CA ASN A 249 -14.14 -11.59 -9.39
C ASN A 249 -15.35 -10.79 -8.89
N GLY A 250 -15.14 -9.61 -8.28
CA GLY A 250 -16.20 -8.78 -7.73
C GLY A 250 -16.88 -9.34 -6.48
N LYS A 251 -16.35 -10.42 -5.88
CA LYS A 251 -16.90 -11.02 -4.66
C LYS A 251 -16.47 -10.20 -3.45
N PHE A 252 -17.42 -9.96 -2.55
CA PHE A 252 -17.16 -9.30 -1.28
C PHE A 252 -16.59 -10.27 -0.26
N SER A 253 -15.69 -9.79 0.59
CA SER A 253 -15.34 -10.47 1.84
C SER A 253 -16.57 -10.43 2.75
N THR A 254 -17.12 -11.59 3.10
CA THR A 254 -18.13 -11.73 4.16
C THR A 254 -17.52 -11.53 5.53
#